data_AF-C8P4H0-F1
#
_entry.id   AF-C8P4H0-F1
#
_cell.length_a   1.000
_cell.length_b   1.000
_cell.length_c   1.000
_cell.angle_alpha   90.00
_cell.angle_beta   90.00
_cell.angle_gamma   90.00
#
_symmetry.space_group_name_H-M   'P 1'
#
loop_
_entity.id
_entity.type
_entity.pdbx_description
1 polymer ?
#
loop_
_entity_poly.entity_id
_entity_poly.type
_entity_poly.pdbx_seq_one_letter_code
_entity_poly.pdbx_strand_id
1 'polypeptide(L)'
;MISSQVDADRMDYLQRDSYYTGTNYGKFDLDRVLHVMRPVQGGIAFEISGMHAVEDYIISRLQMYLQIYFHPVSRAMEVILDHLLMRAKYIYEHPNDFEPEFTPHMLMPFFNHKFSLDDYLALDDGVLTTYFNHWTHSRDDILSDLARRFLYRRPFKSAIYDQHSAACLPQLRNLIQTAGFNSDYYTAVNDSFKLPYDTYNPQDSNPQTQIELVQPNGEFVELSQVSTLVASVSGREAGDQRFFFPKEMLEKHQDIEVFEPIYERFQGYIKNNHIVNPKEDN
;
A
#
# COMPACT_ATOMS: atom_id res chain seq x y z
N MET A 1 -7.64 -21.61 11.61
CA MET A 1 -6.35 -21.72 12.33
C MET A 1 -5.26 -20.98 11.58
N ILE A 2 -4.97 -21.37 10.32
CA ILE A 2 -3.90 -20.76 9.51
C ILE A 2 -4.42 -19.60 8.64
N SER A 3 -5.66 -19.66 8.15
CA SER A 3 -6.29 -18.59 7.36
C SER A 3 -7.76 -18.41 7.78
N SER A 4 -8.10 -17.27 8.37
CA SER A 4 -9.45 -16.83 8.77
C SER A 4 -9.47 -15.31 9.07
N GLN A 5 -10.58 -14.75 9.58
CA GLN A 5 -10.61 -13.36 10.06
C GLN A 5 -9.77 -13.15 11.33
N VAL A 6 -9.69 -14.20 12.16
CA VAL A 6 -8.81 -14.31 13.32
C VAL A 6 -8.02 -15.59 13.14
N ASP A 7 -6.77 -15.49 12.73
CA ASP A 7 -5.85 -16.62 12.52
C ASP A 7 -4.50 -16.33 13.16
N ALA A 8 -3.66 -17.36 13.24
CA ALA A 8 -2.34 -17.25 13.87
C ALA A 8 -1.42 -16.28 13.11
N ASP A 9 -1.52 -16.21 11.78
CA ASP A 9 -0.73 -15.31 10.93
C ASP A 9 -1.03 -13.84 11.27
N ARG A 10 -2.31 -13.46 11.26
CA ARG A 10 -2.76 -12.10 11.59
C ARG A 10 -2.46 -11.71 13.01
N MET A 11 -2.71 -12.62 13.96
CA MET A 11 -2.41 -12.33 15.35
C MET A 11 -0.91 -12.09 15.56
N ASP A 12 -0.05 -12.85 14.88
CA ASP A 12 1.41 -12.66 14.96
C ASP A 12 1.85 -11.37 14.30
N TYR A 13 1.52 -11.14 13.01
CA TYR A 13 2.05 -9.98 12.29
C TYR A 13 1.54 -8.66 12.89
N LEU A 14 0.29 -8.60 13.39
CA LEU A 14 -0.22 -7.37 14.01
C LEU A 14 0.59 -6.99 15.25
N GLN A 15 0.90 -7.96 16.11
CA GLN A 15 1.69 -7.71 17.31
C GLN A 15 3.16 -7.47 17.00
N ARG A 16 3.74 -8.26 16.09
CA ARG A 16 5.12 -8.14 15.62
C ARG A 16 5.37 -6.79 14.98
N ASP A 17 4.54 -6.39 14.02
CA ASP A 17 4.67 -5.12 13.33
C ASP A 17 4.46 -3.95 14.29
N SER A 18 3.49 -4.03 15.21
CA SER A 18 3.31 -3.02 16.26
C SER A 18 4.58 -2.88 17.11
N TYR A 19 5.18 -4.00 17.50
CA TYR A 19 6.43 -4.02 18.26
C TYR A 19 7.60 -3.38 17.50
N TYR A 20 7.88 -3.83 16.27
CA TYR A 20 9.03 -3.36 15.48
C TYR A 20 8.86 -1.93 14.94
N THR A 21 7.63 -1.47 14.70
CA THR A 21 7.35 -0.07 14.35
C THR A 21 7.37 0.86 15.57
N GLY A 22 7.38 0.31 16.79
CA GLY A 22 7.27 1.07 18.04
C GLY A 22 5.88 1.66 18.29
N THR A 23 4.87 1.22 17.53
CA THR A 23 3.49 1.64 17.74
C THR A 23 2.80 0.74 18.77
N ASN A 24 1.71 1.22 19.36
CA ASN A 24 0.86 0.42 20.25
C ASN A 24 -0.50 0.08 19.62
N TYR A 25 -0.68 0.37 18.33
CA TYR A 25 -1.94 0.20 17.62
C TYR A 25 -2.31 -1.27 17.38
N GLY A 26 -1.33 -2.14 17.18
CA GLY A 26 -1.57 -3.57 16.91
C GLY A 26 -1.64 -4.45 18.16
N LYS A 27 -1.62 -3.86 19.36
CA LYS A 27 -1.63 -4.62 20.62
C LYS A 27 -3.05 -4.96 21.06
N PHE A 28 -3.28 -6.24 21.30
CA PHE A 28 -4.50 -6.82 21.89
C PHE A 28 -4.10 -7.97 22.83
N ASP A 29 -5.02 -8.40 23.69
CA ASP A 29 -4.77 -9.49 24.65
C ASP A 29 -4.85 -10.87 23.95
N LEU A 30 -3.71 -11.33 23.44
CA LEU A 30 -3.58 -12.63 22.79
C LEU A 30 -3.95 -13.78 23.73
N ASP A 31 -3.52 -13.72 25.00
CA ASP A 31 -3.79 -14.77 25.98
C ASP A 31 -5.30 -14.91 26.21
N ARG A 32 -6.02 -13.79 26.29
CA ARG A 32 -7.48 -13.80 26.40
C ARG A 32 -8.15 -14.34 25.15
N VAL A 33 -7.72 -13.96 23.95
CA VAL A 33 -8.24 -14.50 22.68
C VAL A 33 -8.04 -16.01 22.60
N LEU A 34 -6.84 -16.50 22.93
CA LEU A 34 -6.54 -17.94 22.95
C LEU A 34 -7.37 -18.69 24.00
N HIS A 35 -7.58 -18.10 25.18
CA HIS A 35 -8.34 -18.71 26.26
C HIS A 35 -9.80 -19.00 25.88
N VAL A 36 -10.42 -18.13 25.08
CA VAL A 36 -11.83 -18.23 24.68
C VAL A 36 -12.03 -18.89 23.31
N MET A 37 -10.95 -19.18 22.59
CA MET A 37 -11.00 -19.85 21.28
C MET A 37 -11.45 -21.32 21.41
N ARG A 38 -12.39 -21.76 20.57
CA ARG A 38 -12.96 -23.12 20.60
C ARG A 38 -12.97 -23.75 19.20
N PRO A 39 -12.54 -25.01 19.05
CA PRO A 39 -12.73 -25.75 17.81
C PRO A 39 -14.22 -26.12 17.64
N VAL A 40 -14.73 -25.99 16.42
CA VAL A 40 -16.10 -26.37 16.05
C VAL A 40 -16.11 -27.11 14.72
N GLN A 41 -17.22 -27.77 14.37
CA GLN A 41 -17.32 -28.64 13.19
C GLN A 41 -16.99 -27.92 11.85
N GLY A 42 -17.10 -26.59 11.79
CA GLY A 42 -16.78 -25.77 10.62
C GLY A 42 -15.54 -24.89 10.74
N GLY A 43 -14.75 -25.00 11.82
CA GLY A 43 -13.56 -24.16 12.01
C GLY A 43 -13.31 -23.77 13.47
N ILE A 44 -13.16 -22.47 13.71
CA ILE A 44 -12.95 -21.89 15.03
C ILE A 44 -14.09 -20.93 15.34
N ALA A 45 -14.57 -20.97 16.58
CA ALA A 45 -15.41 -19.95 17.18
C ALA A 45 -14.79 -19.46 18.49
N PHE A 46 -15.39 -18.46 19.13
CA PHE A 46 -14.94 -17.93 20.42
C PHE A 46 -16.07 -17.95 21.42
N GLU A 47 -15.82 -18.21 22.70
CA GLU A 47 -16.87 -18.07 23.71
C GLU A 47 -17.36 -16.63 23.79
N ILE A 48 -18.67 -16.42 23.95
CA ILE A 48 -19.28 -15.08 24.08
C ILE A 48 -18.68 -14.27 25.25
N SER A 49 -18.18 -14.95 26.28
CA SER A 49 -17.47 -14.34 27.42
C SER A 49 -16.17 -13.61 27.01
N GLY A 50 -15.65 -13.90 25.83
CA GLY A 50 -14.45 -13.35 25.23
C GLY A 50 -14.68 -12.25 24.20
N MET A 51 -15.92 -11.85 23.95
CA MET A 51 -16.30 -10.90 22.89
C MET A 51 -15.39 -9.67 22.85
N HIS A 52 -15.15 -9.01 23.99
CA HIS A 52 -14.33 -7.79 24.04
C HIS A 52 -12.87 -8.01 23.63
N ALA A 53 -12.28 -9.18 23.91
CA ALA A 53 -10.91 -9.45 23.46
C ALA A 53 -10.83 -9.63 21.94
N VAL A 54 -11.88 -10.21 21.35
CA VAL A 54 -11.99 -10.35 19.89
C VAL A 54 -12.32 -9.01 19.22
N GLU A 55 -13.15 -8.18 19.86
CA GLU A 55 -13.40 -6.79 19.48
C GLU A 55 -12.11 -5.95 19.48
N ASP A 56 -11.32 -6.04 20.56
CA ASP A 56 -10.03 -5.35 20.66
C ASP A 56 -9.09 -5.76 19.50
N TYR A 57 -9.02 -7.06 19.17
CA TYR A 57 -8.27 -7.54 18.01
C TYR A 57 -8.71 -6.86 16.69
N ILE A 58 -10.02 -6.74 16.45
CA ILE A 58 -10.55 -6.09 15.24
C ILE A 58 -10.15 -4.61 15.18
N ILE A 59 -10.23 -3.91 16.32
CA ILE A 59 -9.87 -2.50 16.39
C ILE A 59 -8.36 -2.29 16.23
N SER A 60 -7.55 -3.13 16.86
CA SER A 60 -6.10 -3.12 16.67
C SER A 60 -5.72 -3.34 15.20
N ARG A 61 -6.39 -4.30 14.53
CA ARG A 61 -6.20 -4.57 13.11
C ARG A 61 -6.54 -3.34 12.26
N LEU A 62 -7.68 -2.70 12.52
CA LEU A 62 -8.09 -1.47 11.82
C LEU A 62 -7.05 -0.36 11.97
N GLN A 63 -6.60 -0.11 13.19
CA GLN A 63 -5.60 0.92 13.46
C GLN A 63 -4.27 0.62 12.74
N MET A 64 -3.82 -0.64 12.72
CA MET A 64 -2.62 -1.03 11.98
C MET A 64 -2.73 -0.75 10.47
N TYR A 65 -3.90 -0.99 9.85
CA TYR A 65 -4.13 -0.59 8.46
C TYR A 65 -4.01 0.91 8.25
N LEU A 66 -4.73 1.70 9.04
CA LEU A 66 -4.77 3.15 8.85
C LEU A 66 -3.43 3.84 9.15
N GLN A 67 -2.70 3.36 10.15
CA GLN A 67 -1.50 4.04 10.65
C GLN A 67 -0.20 3.51 10.05
N ILE A 68 -0.13 2.22 9.73
CA ILE A 68 1.10 1.58 9.23
C ILE A 68 0.95 1.20 7.76
N TYR A 69 0.03 0.29 7.44
CA TYR A 69 0.00 -0.33 6.11
C TYR A 69 -0.43 0.67 5.01
N PHE A 70 -1.30 1.62 5.33
CA PHE A 70 -1.75 2.66 4.39
C PHE A 70 -0.98 3.97 4.50
N HIS A 71 0.13 3.98 5.24
CA HIS A 71 0.91 5.19 5.42
C HIS A 71 1.42 5.70 4.05
N PRO A 72 1.10 6.96 3.67
CA PRO A 72 1.31 7.44 2.31
C PRO A 72 2.76 7.50 1.88
N VAL A 73 3.70 7.69 2.83
CA VAL A 73 5.13 7.69 2.52
C VAL A 73 5.65 6.29 2.19
N SER A 74 5.11 5.25 2.84
CA SER A 74 5.50 3.85 2.55
C SER A 74 5.02 3.46 1.17
N ARG A 75 3.74 3.76 0.85
CA ARG A 75 3.17 3.58 -0.49
C ARG A 75 3.92 4.36 -1.57
N ALA A 76 4.41 5.57 -1.26
CA ALA A 76 5.22 6.34 -2.22
C ALA A 76 6.55 5.63 -2.55
N MET A 77 7.16 4.93 -1.59
CA MET A 77 8.37 4.13 -1.84
C MET A 77 8.07 2.88 -2.64
N GLU A 78 6.90 2.25 -2.42
CA GLU A 78 6.42 1.12 -3.22
C GLU A 78 6.19 1.52 -4.68
N VAL A 79 5.57 2.67 -4.93
CA VAL A 79 5.43 3.23 -6.30
C VAL A 79 6.79 3.42 -6.96
N ILE A 80 7.78 3.95 -6.23
CA ILE A 80 9.14 4.12 -6.77
C ILE A 80 9.76 2.75 -7.10
N LEU A 81 9.61 1.75 -6.22
CA LEU A 81 10.14 0.41 -6.42
C LEU A 81 9.51 -0.26 -7.65
N ASP A 82 8.20 -0.18 -7.79
CA ASP A 82 7.45 -0.71 -8.93
C ASP A 82 7.94 -0.07 -10.23
N HIS A 83 7.96 1.26 -10.29
CA HIS A 83 8.42 1.99 -11.47
C HIS A 83 9.90 1.75 -11.78
N LEU A 84 10.75 1.54 -10.76
CA LEU A 84 12.16 1.20 -10.93
C LEU A 84 12.31 -0.16 -11.62
N LEU A 85 11.58 -1.18 -11.17
CA LEU A 85 11.59 -2.51 -11.77
C LEU A 85 10.94 -2.50 -13.16
N MET A 86 9.87 -1.73 -13.37
CA MET A 86 9.28 -1.51 -14.69
C MET A 86 10.29 -0.87 -15.65
N ARG A 87 11.04 0.16 -15.22
CA ARG A 87 12.05 0.81 -16.07
C ARG A 87 13.19 -0.14 -16.39
N ALA A 88 13.66 -0.91 -15.41
CA ALA A 88 14.71 -1.92 -15.61
C ALA A 88 14.28 -2.98 -16.64
N LYS A 89 13.04 -3.46 -16.54
CA LYS A 89 12.47 -4.39 -17.52
C LYS A 89 12.36 -3.75 -18.91
N TYR A 90 11.87 -2.51 -19.00
CA TYR A 90 11.76 -1.79 -20.27
C TYR A 90 13.12 -1.67 -20.98
N ILE A 91 14.17 -1.28 -20.26
CA ILE A 91 15.54 -1.19 -20.77
C ILE A 91 16.03 -2.55 -21.27
N TYR A 92 15.80 -3.61 -20.50
CA TYR A 92 16.16 -4.97 -20.87
C TYR A 92 15.48 -5.42 -22.18
N GLU A 93 14.22 -5.04 -22.40
CA GLU A 93 13.46 -5.36 -23.61
C GLU A 93 13.86 -4.51 -24.84
N HIS A 94 14.59 -3.41 -24.65
CA HIS A 94 14.99 -2.45 -25.69
C HIS A 94 16.52 -2.25 -25.78
N PRO A 95 17.31 -3.31 -26.01
CA PRO A 95 18.77 -3.26 -25.96
C PRO A 95 19.43 -2.38 -27.05
N ASN A 96 18.70 -2.03 -28.11
CA ASN A 96 19.20 -1.14 -29.16
C ASN A 96 19.15 0.34 -28.74
N ASP A 97 18.24 0.69 -27.84
CA ASP A 97 18.04 2.06 -27.35
C ASP A 97 18.87 2.33 -26.09
N PHE A 98 19.22 1.26 -25.37
CA PHE A 98 19.96 1.33 -24.11
C PHE A 98 21.05 0.25 -24.12
N GLU A 99 22.32 0.65 -24.15
CA GLU A 99 23.44 -0.26 -23.90
C GLU A 99 23.53 -0.52 -22.39
N PRO A 100 23.12 -1.69 -21.87
CA PRO A 100 23.09 -1.91 -20.44
C PRO A 100 24.52 -2.15 -19.93
N GLU A 101 25.04 -1.22 -19.13
CA GLU A 101 26.37 -1.33 -18.51
C GLU A 101 26.45 -2.48 -17.49
N PHE A 102 25.29 -2.89 -16.95
CA PHE A 102 25.18 -3.93 -15.94
C PHE A 102 23.99 -4.84 -16.24
N THR A 103 24.23 -6.15 -16.30
CA THR A 103 23.20 -7.16 -16.61
C THR A 103 22.65 -7.80 -15.32
N PRO A 104 21.36 -7.63 -15.00
CA PRO A 104 20.76 -8.20 -13.80
C PRO A 104 20.38 -9.68 -14.01
N HIS A 105 21.37 -10.57 -14.05
CA HIS A 105 21.20 -11.97 -14.43
C HIS A 105 20.10 -12.71 -13.63
N MET A 106 19.94 -12.43 -12.33
CA MET A 106 18.95 -13.09 -11.49
C MET A 106 17.52 -12.55 -11.73
N LEU A 107 17.37 -11.38 -12.35
CA LEU A 107 16.06 -10.82 -12.72
C LEU A 107 15.66 -11.18 -14.16
N MET A 108 16.61 -11.54 -15.03
CA MET A 108 16.33 -11.88 -16.42
C MET A 108 15.28 -13.00 -16.59
N PRO A 109 15.28 -14.11 -15.80
CA PRO A 109 14.23 -15.13 -15.88
C PRO A 109 12.82 -14.54 -15.69
N PHE A 110 12.68 -13.58 -14.78
CA PHE A 110 11.43 -12.90 -14.47
C PHE A 110 11.02 -11.91 -15.57
N PHE A 111 11.98 -11.12 -16.09
CA PHE A 111 11.71 -10.23 -17.22
C PHE A 111 11.25 -11.00 -18.47
N ASN A 112 11.80 -12.19 -18.71
CA ASN A 112 11.43 -13.06 -19.82
C ASN A 112 10.18 -13.91 -19.58
N HIS A 113 9.57 -13.84 -18.38
CA HIS A 113 8.49 -14.74 -17.94
C HIS A 113 8.84 -16.24 -18.06
N LYS A 114 10.11 -16.57 -17.84
CA LYS A 114 10.67 -17.93 -17.93
C LYS A 114 11.59 -18.18 -16.73
N PHE A 115 10.98 -18.35 -15.56
CA PHE A 115 11.69 -18.63 -14.30
C PHE A 115 11.30 -20.00 -13.74
N SER A 116 12.24 -20.63 -13.07
CA SER A 116 12.06 -21.84 -12.28
C SER A 116 11.87 -21.49 -10.80
N LEU A 117 11.55 -22.50 -9.97
CA LEU A 117 11.54 -22.33 -8.53
C LEU A 117 12.93 -21.95 -7.98
N ASP A 118 14.00 -22.51 -8.56
CA ASP A 118 15.36 -22.21 -8.13
C ASP A 118 15.73 -20.74 -8.41
N ASP A 119 15.29 -20.19 -9.55
CA ASP A 119 15.46 -18.76 -9.86
C ASP A 119 14.75 -17.87 -8.82
N TYR A 120 13.55 -18.27 -8.39
CA TYR A 120 12.78 -17.54 -7.38
C TYR A 120 13.40 -17.63 -5.99
N LEU A 121 13.83 -18.81 -5.57
CA LEU A 121 14.49 -19.02 -4.27
C LEU A 121 15.86 -18.35 -4.17
N ALA A 122 16.48 -18.02 -5.31
CA ALA A 122 17.72 -17.28 -5.34
C ALA A 122 17.52 -15.76 -5.13
N LEU A 123 16.29 -15.23 -5.22
CA LEU A 123 16.01 -13.82 -4.99
C LEU A 123 15.76 -13.51 -3.52
N ASP A 124 16.38 -12.43 -3.06
CA ASP A 124 16.10 -11.79 -1.78
C ASP A 124 16.26 -10.26 -1.91
N ASP A 125 15.93 -9.53 -0.84
CA ASP A 125 16.03 -8.07 -0.80
C ASP A 125 17.46 -7.56 -1.03
N GLY A 126 18.46 -8.34 -0.63
CA GLY A 126 19.88 -8.03 -0.83
C GLY A 126 20.28 -8.08 -2.30
N VAL A 127 19.76 -9.06 -3.06
CA VAL A 127 19.93 -9.14 -4.52
C VAL A 127 19.38 -7.88 -5.19
N LEU A 128 18.13 -7.51 -4.88
CA LEU A 128 17.50 -6.31 -5.44
C LEU A 128 18.28 -5.05 -5.09
N THR A 129 18.63 -4.89 -3.81
CA THR A 129 19.40 -3.73 -3.33
C THR A 129 20.76 -3.63 -4.00
N THR A 130 21.41 -4.75 -4.31
CA THR A 130 22.68 -4.78 -5.05
C THR A 130 22.48 -4.25 -6.47
N TYR A 131 21.45 -4.71 -7.18
CA TYR A 131 21.13 -4.21 -8.52
C TYR A 131 20.75 -2.73 -8.52
N PHE A 132 19.99 -2.26 -7.53
CA PHE A 132 19.64 -0.85 -7.41
C PHE A 132 20.89 0.01 -7.22
N ASN A 133 21.87 -0.44 -6.42
CA ASN A 133 23.14 0.28 -6.25
C ASN A 133 23.90 0.43 -7.57
N HIS A 134 23.98 -0.62 -8.38
CA HIS A 134 24.55 -0.50 -9.73
C HIS A 134 23.76 0.47 -10.61
N TRP A 135 22.44 0.37 -10.60
CA TRP A 135 21.57 1.23 -11.42
C TRP A 135 21.63 2.71 -11.07
N THR A 136 22.06 3.09 -9.85
CA THR A 136 22.32 4.51 -9.54
C THR A 136 23.35 5.17 -10.47
N HIS A 137 24.21 4.39 -11.12
CA HIS A 137 25.21 4.86 -12.07
C HIS A 137 24.83 4.62 -13.54
N SER A 138 23.62 4.13 -13.81
CA SER A 138 23.12 3.92 -15.17
C SER A 138 23.12 5.21 -15.97
N ARG A 139 23.36 5.12 -17.28
CA ARG A 139 23.20 6.24 -18.23
C ARG A 139 21.74 6.65 -18.43
N ASP A 140 20.80 5.77 -18.11
CA ASP A 140 19.38 6.10 -18.15
C ASP A 140 18.99 6.95 -16.94
N ASP A 141 18.63 8.22 -17.17
CA ASP A 141 18.32 9.18 -16.11
C ASP A 141 17.17 8.72 -15.21
N ILE A 142 16.14 8.10 -15.78
CA ILE A 142 14.98 7.61 -15.03
C ILE A 142 15.39 6.45 -14.11
N LEU A 143 16.07 5.44 -14.65
CA LEU A 143 16.54 4.29 -13.88
C LEU A 143 17.50 4.73 -12.76
N SER A 144 18.45 5.61 -13.07
CA SER A 144 19.41 6.13 -12.09
C SER A 144 18.71 6.96 -11.00
N ASP A 145 17.80 7.84 -11.36
CA ASP A 145 17.08 8.66 -10.39
C ASP A 145 16.15 7.81 -9.51
N LEU A 146 15.35 6.90 -10.07
CA LEU A 146 14.47 6.03 -9.28
C LEU A 146 15.26 5.12 -8.32
N ALA A 147 16.40 4.57 -8.77
CA ALA A 147 17.29 3.79 -7.92
C ALA A 147 17.84 4.63 -6.76
N ARG A 148 18.28 5.86 -7.03
CA ARG A 148 18.73 6.81 -6.00
C ARG A 148 17.59 7.20 -5.06
N ARG A 149 16.37 7.39 -5.57
CA ARG A 149 15.20 7.71 -4.74
C ARG A 149 14.87 6.57 -3.79
N PHE A 150 14.94 5.33 -4.24
CA PHE A 150 14.70 4.16 -3.40
C PHE A 150 15.77 4.05 -2.30
N LEU A 151 17.05 4.01 -2.67
CA LEU A 151 18.17 3.79 -1.75
C LEU A 151 18.40 4.96 -0.77
N TYR A 152 18.24 6.20 -1.23
CA TYR A 152 18.44 7.40 -0.42
C TYR A 152 17.14 7.96 0.15
N ARG A 153 16.06 7.18 0.10
CA ARG A 153 14.76 7.48 0.70
C ARG A 153 14.22 8.87 0.32
N ARG A 154 14.05 9.10 -0.98
CA ARG A 154 13.41 10.30 -1.56
C ARG A 154 12.03 9.95 -2.13
N PRO A 155 11.03 9.75 -1.25
CA PRO A 155 9.69 9.34 -1.65
C PRO A 155 9.03 10.41 -2.53
N PHE A 156 8.12 9.96 -3.41
CA PHE A 156 7.14 10.86 -4.01
C PHE A 156 6.24 11.49 -2.94
N LYS A 157 5.64 12.63 -3.28
CA LYS A 157 4.55 13.21 -2.51
C LYS A 157 3.23 12.66 -3.07
N SER A 158 2.16 12.78 -2.30
CA SER A 158 0.82 12.42 -2.76
C SER A 158 -0.25 13.38 -2.27
N ALA A 159 -1.34 13.43 -3.03
CA ALA A 159 -2.58 14.12 -2.68
C ALA A 159 -3.77 13.17 -2.84
N ILE A 160 -4.74 13.30 -1.95
CA ILE A 160 -6.00 12.55 -1.98
C ILE A 160 -6.87 13.09 -3.10
N TYR A 161 -7.56 12.21 -3.82
CA TYR A 161 -8.57 12.60 -4.78
C TYR A 161 -9.81 11.73 -4.64
N ASP A 162 -10.90 12.17 -5.25
CA ASP A 162 -12.20 11.52 -5.30
C ASP A 162 -12.69 11.43 -6.75
N GLN A 163 -13.91 10.93 -6.95
CA GLN A 163 -14.49 10.74 -8.28
C GLN A 163 -14.62 12.06 -9.08
N HIS A 164 -14.78 13.21 -8.40
CA HIS A 164 -14.93 14.51 -9.08
C HIS A 164 -13.56 15.07 -9.48
N SER A 165 -12.62 15.08 -8.54
CA SER A 165 -11.25 15.57 -8.76
C SER A 165 -10.40 14.64 -9.65
N ALA A 166 -10.80 13.39 -9.84
CA ALA A 166 -10.17 12.45 -10.78
C ALA A 166 -10.07 13.01 -12.21
N ALA A 167 -11.00 13.86 -12.63
CA ALA A 167 -10.97 14.51 -13.94
C ALA A 167 -9.76 15.45 -14.13
N CYS A 168 -9.12 15.89 -13.04
CA CYS A 168 -7.93 16.75 -13.08
C CYS A 168 -6.63 15.98 -13.31
N LEU A 169 -6.61 14.65 -13.09
CA LEU A 169 -5.39 13.84 -13.16
C LEU A 169 -4.66 13.90 -14.52
N PRO A 170 -5.33 13.84 -15.68
CA PRO A 170 -4.66 13.97 -16.96
C PRO A 170 -3.94 15.33 -17.11
N GLN A 171 -4.54 16.40 -16.61
CA GLN A 171 -3.94 17.73 -16.64
C GLN A 171 -2.72 17.81 -15.72
N LEU A 172 -2.79 17.22 -14.52
CA LEU A 172 -1.67 17.16 -13.58
C LEU A 172 -0.48 16.38 -14.16
N ARG A 173 -0.74 15.22 -14.79
CA ARG A 173 0.29 14.45 -15.50
C ARG A 173 0.94 15.26 -16.61
N ASN A 174 0.16 16.01 -17.38
CA ASN A 174 0.69 16.87 -18.44
C ASN A 174 1.61 17.99 -17.89
N LEU A 175 1.23 18.61 -16.76
CA LEU A 175 2.06 19.62 -16.10
C LEU A 175 3.39 19.01 -15.61
N ILE A 176 3.35 17.83 -15.01
CA ILE A 176 4.53 17.08 -14.56
C ILE A 176 5.44 16.71 -15.75
N GLN A 177 4.84 16.22 -16.84
CA GLN A 177 5.56 15.92 -18.09
C GLN A 177 6.25 17.16 -18.67
N THR A 178 5.56 18.30 -18.66
CA THR A 178 6.11 19.57 -19.18
C THR A 178 7.22 20.13 -18.29
N ALA A 179 7.19 19.83 -16.99
CA ALA A 179 8.25 20.17 -16.05
C ALA A 179 9.51 19.26 -16.17
N GLY A 180 9.49 18.27 -17.07
CA GLY A 180 10.63 17.40 -17.36
C GLY A 180 10.59 16.03 -16.67
N PHE A 181 9.54 15.71 -15.93
CA PHE A 181 9.37 14.40 -15.29
C PHE A 181 8.49 13.50 -16.14
N ASN A 182 9.01 12.35 -16.60
CA ASN A 182 8.21 11.40 -17.38
C ASN A 182 7.00 10.90 -16.56
N SER A 183 5.78 11.20 -17.02
CA SER A 183 4.57 10.93 -16.23
C SER A 183 4.32 9.45 -15.96
N ASP A 184 4.85 8.55 -16.78
CA ASP A 184 4.67 7.10 -16.65
C ASP A 184 5.49 6.54 -15.48
N TYR A 185 6.59 7.19 -15.10
CA TYR A 185 7.50 6.75 -14.04
C TYR A 185 7.51 7.66 -12.81
N TYR A 186 7.04 8.89 -12.95
CA TYR A 186 7.02 9.88 -11.88
C TYR A 186 5.61 10.16 -11.34
N THR A 187 4.59 9.51 -11.89
CA THR A 187 3.23 9.60 -11.35
C THR A 187 2.58 8.24 -11.22
N ALA A 188 1.77 8.06 -10.18
CA ALA A 188 0.95 6.88 -10.03
C ALA A 188 -0.40 7.25 -9.42
N VAL A 189 -1.39 6.40 -9.66
CA VAL A 189 -2.60 6.35 -8.85
C VAL A 189 -2.56 5.06 -8.07
N ASN A 190 -2.85 5.14 -6.78
CA ASN A 190 -3.02 3.96 -5.96
C ASN A 190 -4.20 4.18 -5.01
N ASP A 191 -5.03 3.17 -4.94
CA ASP A 191 -6.08 3.02 -3.95
C ASP A 191 -5.62 2.07 -2.85
N SER A 192 -5.90 2.44 -1.61
CA SER A 192 -5.66 1.58 -0.47
C SER A 192 -6.95 1.39 0.30
N PHE A 193 -7.87 0.61 -0.26
CA PHE A 193 -9.11 0.26 0.41
C PHE A 193 -8.97 -1.07 1.12
N LYS A 194 -9.42 -1.10 2.37
CA LYS A 194 -9.66 -2.36 3.05
C LYS A 194 -10.88 -2.26 3.93
N LEU A 195 -11.66 -3.33 3.91
CA LEU A 195 -12.70 -3.58 4.90
C LEU A 195 -12.01 -3.97 6.22
N PRO A 196 -12.10 -3.14 7.28
CA PRO A 196 -11.53 -3.43 8.59
C PRO A 196 -12.04 -4.75 9.16
N TYR A 197 -13.32 -5.00 8.88
CA TYR A 197 -14.03 -6.23 9.14
C TYR A 197 -14.98 -6.49 7.96
N ASP A 198 -14.81 -7.65 7.34
CA ASP A 198 -15.64 -8.09 6.24
C ASP A 198 -16.78 -8.95 6.79
N THR A 199 -17.98 -8.38 6.81
CA THR A 199 -19.20 -9.12 7.11
C THR A 199 -19.55 -9.92 5.87
N TYR A 200 -19.58 -11.25 6.00
CA TYR A 200 -19.91 -12.20 4.94
C TYR A 200 -20.89 -11.64 3.89
N ASN A 201 -20.36 -11.42 2.69
CA ASN A 201 -21.16 -11.15 1.51
C ASN A 201 -21.16 -12.42 0.64
N PRO A 202 -22.31 -13.09 0.46
CA PRO A 202 -22.40 -14.29 -0.37
C PRO A 202 -22.13 -14.05 -1.86
N GLN A 203 -21.97 -12.79 -2.30
CA GLN A 203 -21.61 -12.44 -3.68
C GLN A 203 -20.09 -12.31 -3.91
N ASP A 204 -19.26 -12.39 -2.87
CA ASP A 204 -17.82 -12.28 -3.03
C ASP A 204 -17.19 -13.55 -3.60
N SER A 205 -16.17 -13.36 -4.43
CA SER A 205 -15.44 -14.44 -5.09
C SER A 205 -14.70 -15.38 -4.12
N ASN A 206 -14.41 -14.92 -2.90
CA ASN A 206 -13.88 -15.70 -1.78
C ASN A 206 -14.47 -15.16 -0.46
N PRO A 207 -15.66 -15.64 -0.02
CA PRO A 207 -16.29 -15.12 1.18
C PRO A 207 -15.43 -15.44 2.42
N GLN A 208 -14.89 -14.42 3.09
CA GLN A 208 -14.14 -14.63 4.34
C GLN A 208 -15.10 -15.09 5.44
N THR A 209 -14.65 -16.06 6.24
CA THR A 209 -15.43 -16.65 7.34
C THR A 209 -15.75 -15.60 8.41
N GLN A 210 -17.02 -15.45 8.76
CA GLN A 210 -17.49 -14.61 9.87
C GLN A 210 -16.77 -14.99 11.18
N ILE A 211 -16.67 -14.04 12.12
CA ILE A 211 -16.25 -14.35 13.48
C ILE A 211 -17.49 -14.80 14.26
N GLU A 212 -17.53 -16.09 14.56
CA GLU A 212 -18.61 -16.72 15.30
C GLU A 212 -18.32 -16.75 16.80
N LEU A 213 -19.32 -16.39 17.60
CA LEU A 213 -19.29 -16.48 19.06
C LEU A 213 -20.26 -17.57 19.55
N VAL A 214 -19.80 -18.44 20.45
CA VAL A 214 -20.59 -19.51 21.05
C VAL A 214 -21.20 -19.03 22.36
N GLN A 215 -22.53 -19.10 22.44
CA GLN A 215 -23.30 -18.79 23.63
C GLN A 215 -23.37 -20.01 24.59
N PRO A 216 -23.71 -19.83 25.88
CA PRO A 216 -23.79 -20.93 26.84
C PRO A 216 -24.81 -22.02 26.48
N ASN A 217 -25.83 -21.69 25.69
CA ASN A 217 -26.82 -22.64 25.17
C ASN A 217 -26.33 -23.42 23.94
N GLY A 218 -25.11 -23.15 23.45
CA GLY A 218 -24.52 -23.76 22.26
C GLY A 218 -24.90 -23.10 20.94
N GLU A 219 -25.73 -22.06 20.95
CA GLU A 219 -26.06 -21.30 19.75
C GLU A 219 -24.90 -20.37 19.35
N PHE A 220 -24.78 -20.13 18.05
CA PHE A 220 -23.78 -19.23 17.48
C PHE A 220 -24.38 -17.86 17.21
N VAL A 221 -23.58 -16.81 17.40
CA VAL A 221 -23.91 -15.44 17.03
C VAL A 221 -22.69 -14.76 16.41
N GLU A 222 -22.92 -14.00 15.35
CA GLU A 222 -21.84 -13.27 14.66
C GLU A 222 -21.42 -12.03 15.48
N LEU A 223 -20.11 -11.76 15.54
CA LEU A 223 -19.51 -10.70 16.37
C LEU A 223 -20.17 -9.32 16.19
N SER A 224 -20.38 -8.86 14.96
CA SER A 224 -20.96 -7.54 14.69
C SER A 224 -22.44 -7.41 15.09
N GLN A 225 -23.16 -8.51 15.26
CA GLN A 225 -24.53 -8.49 15.79
C GLN A 225 -24.58 -8.14 17.28
N VAL A 226 -23.51 -8.42 18.03
CA VAL A 226 -23.45 -8.24 19.48
C VAL A 226 -22.48 -7.14 19.93
N SER A 227 -21.49 -6.79 19.09
CA SER A 227 -20.56 -5.69 19.33
C SER A 227 -20.97 -4.44 18.54
N THR A 228 -21.41 -3.39 19.25
CA THR A 228 -21.71 -2.08 18.62
C THR A 228 -20.47 -1.45 17.99
N LEU A 229 -19.29 -1.68 18.58
CA LEU A 229 -18.04 -1.12 18.10
C LEU A 229 -17.64 -1.76 16.77
N VAL A 230 -17.65 -3.09 16.68
CA VAL A 230 -17.39 -3.82 15.43
C VAL A 230 -18.44 -3.45 14.39
N ALA A 231 -19.73 -3.44 14.75
CA ALA A 231 -20.81 -3.03 13.85
C ALA A 231 -20.61 -1.64 13.22
N SER A 232 -20.00 -0.70 13.96
CA SER A 232 -19.76 0.66 13.47
C SER A 232 -18.68 0.76 12.39
N VAL A 233 -17.78 -0.23 12.32
CA VAL A 233 -16.68 -0.31 11.35
C VAL A 233 -16.88 -1.39 10.28
N SER A 234 -17.78 -2.34 10.51
CA SER A 234 -18.21 -3.37 9.55
C SER A 234 -18.73 -2.74 8.25
N GLY A 235 -18.27 -3.26 7.11
CA GLY A 235 -18.78 -2.87 5.78
C GLY A 235 -18.45 -1.43 5.36
N ARG A 236 -17.61 -0.71 6.13
CA ARG A 236 -17.10 0.60 5.76
C ARG A 236 -15.68 0.45 5.24
N GLU A 237 -15.44 0.87 4.00
CA GLU A 237 -14.09 0.92 3.46
C GLU A 237 -13.27 1.95 4.24
N ALA A 238 -12.17 1.49 4.81
CA ALA A 238 -11.14 2.35 5.37
C ALA A 238 -10.05 2.53 4.30
N GLY A 239 -9.70 3.77 3.98
CA GLY A 239 -8.73 4.04 2.93
C GLY A 239 -8.83 5.41 2.29
N ASP A 240 -7.95 5.63 1.31
CA ASP A 240 -7.99 6.78 0.41
C ASP A 240 -7.52 6.38 -1.00
N GLN A 241 -7.88 7.21 -1.97
CA GLN A 241 -7.25 7.20 -3.30
C GLN A 241 -6.23 8.32 -3.36
N ARG A 242 -5.04 8.03 -3.89
CA ARG A 242 -3.94 8.99 -3.95
C ARG A 242 -3.32 9.08 -5.32
N PHE A 243 -3.03 10.30 -5.72
CA PHE A 243 -2.16 10.62 -6.84
C PHE A 243 -0.76 10.91 -6.31
N PHE A 244 0.23 10.15 -6.76
CA PHE A 244 1.63 10.31 -6.40
C PHE A 244 2.36 11.13 -7.47
N PHE A 245 3.28 11.99 -7.05
CA PHE A 245 4.02 12.91 -7.90
C PHE A 245 5.36 13.34 -7.27
N PRO A 246 6.32 13.89 -8.05
CA PRO A 246 7.60 14.37 -7.52
C PRO A 246 7.38 15.49 -6.50
N LYS A 247 8.04 15.42 -5.35
CA LYS A 247 7.93 16.44 -4.29
C LYS A 247 8.35 17.82 -4.79
N GLU A 248 9.28 17.83 -5.73
CA GLU A 248 9.81 18.99 -6.45
C GLU A 248 8.72 19.84 -7.10
N MET A 249 7.54 19.27 -7.40
CA MET A 249 6.39 20.00 -7.92
C MET A 249 5.76 20.99 -6.92
N LEU A 250 6.02 20.82 -5.61
CA LEU A 250 5.52 21.69 -4.54
C LEU A 250 6.58 22.63 -3.97
N GLU A 251 7.85 22.47 -4.36
CA GLU A 251 8.95 23.29 -3.85
C GLU A 251 9.02 24.62 -4.59
N LYS A 252 9.36 25.70 -3.87
CA LYS A 252 9.64 27.00 -4.49
C LYS A 252 11.08 26.99 -4.99
N HIS A 253 11.26 27.00 -6.30
CA HIS A 253 12.58 27.10 -6.92
C HIS A 253 12.98 28.58 -7.00
N GLN A 254 14.06 28.97 -6.32
CA GLN A 254 14.53 30.36 -6.30
C GLN A 254 15.18 30.82 -7.63
N ASP A 255 15.55 29.88 -8.51
CA ASP A 255 16.44 30.14 -9.65
C ASP A 255 15.88 29.69 -11.01
N ILE A 256 14.59 29.34 -11.13
CA ILE A 256 14.01 28.75 -12.35
C ILE A 256 12.78 29.54 -12.83
N GLU A 257 13.01 30.74 -13.37
CA GLU A 257 11.95 31.61 -13.94
C GLU A 257 11.17 30.92 -15.09
N VAL A 258 11.77 29.97 -15.80
CA VAL A 258 11.19 29.35 -17.01
C VAL A 258 10.03 28.40 -16.71
N PHE A 259 10.06 27.72 -15.56
CA PHE A 259 9.07 26.70 -15.19
C PHE A 259 8.16 27.12 -14.04
N GLU A 260 8.43 28.27 -13.40
CA GLU A 260 7.63 28.83 -12.30
C GLU A 260 6.11 28.84 -12.59
N PRO A 261 5.63 29.25 -13.79
CA PRO A 261 4.20 29.23 -14.08
C PRO A 261 3.57 27.82 -14.08
N ILE A 262 4.37 26.78 -14.41
CA ILE A 262 3.91 25.39 -14.42
C ILE A 262 3.78 24.87 -12.99
N TYR A 263 4.78 25.15 -12.15
CA TYR A 263 4.76 24.78 -10.74
C TYR A 263 3.62 25.48 -9.99
N GLU A 264 3.42 26.78 -10.19
CA GLU A 264 2.29 27.51 -9.61
C GLU A 264 0.94 26.94 -10.06
N ARG A 265 0.81 26.67 -11.37
CA ARG A 265 -0.41 26.07 -11.90
C ARG A 265 -0.68 24.70 -11.29
N PHE A 266 0.34 23.86 -11.16
CA PHE A 266 0.21 22.55 -10.51
C PHE A 266 -0.20 22.70 -9.03
N GLN A 267 0.45 23.60 -8.29
CA GLN A 267 0.16 23.88 -6.89
C GLN A 267 -1.28 24.39 -6.69
N GLY A 268 -1.84 25.13 -7.66
CA GLY A 268 -3.24 25.56 -7.65
C GLY A 268 -4.27 24.43 -7.63
N TYR A 269 -3.89 23.21 -8.04
CA TYR A 269 -4.75 22.02 -7.93
C TYR A 269 -4.63 21.31 -6.58
N ILE A 270 -3.69 21.70 -5.70
CA ILE A 270 -3.42 20.99 -4.44
C ILE A 270 -3.79 21.89 -3.25
N LYS A 271 -4.82 21.51 -2.50
CA LYS A 271 -5.28 22.24 -1.31
C LYS A 271 -5.48 21.27 -0.15
N ASN A 272 -4.81 21.52 0.97
CA ASN A 272 -4.87 20.65 2.17
C ASN A 272 -4.52 19.16 1.89
N ASN A 273 -3.60 18.90 0.95
CA ASN A 273 -3.28 17.56 0.43
C ASN A 273 -4.43 16.86 -0.33
N HIS A 274 -5.44 17.61 -0.78
CA HIS A 274 -6.47 17.12 -1.69
C HIS A 274 -6.29 17.75 -3.07
N ILE A 275 -6.64 16.99 -4.11
CA ILE A 275 -6.75 17.51 -5.47
C ILE A 275 -8.08 18.25 -5.58
N VAL A 276 -8.03 19.49 -6.08
CA VAL A 276 -9.19 20.35 -6.29
C VAL A 276 -9.21 20.88 -7.72
N ASN A 277 -10.39 21.16 -8.26
CA ASN A 277 -10.53 21.82 -9.54
C ASN A 277 -10.55 23.35 -9.33
N PRO A 278 -9.48 24.10 -9.67
CA PRO A 278 -9.42 25.54 -9.42
C PRO A 278 -10.44 26.35 -10.23
N LYS A 279 -11.13 25.74 -11.21
CA LYS A 279 -12.18 26.39 -11.99
C LYS A 279 -13.58 26.30 -11.36
N GLU A 280 -13.78 25.47 -10.35
CA GLU A 280 -15.07 25.31 -9.66
C GLU A 280 -15.16 26.15 -8.37
N ASP A 281 -14.01 26.61 -7.84
CA ASP A 281 -13.91 27.44 -6.64
C ASP A 281 -14.05 28.96 -6.92
N ASN A 282 -14.39 29.37 -8.15
CA ASN A 282 -14.66 30.77 -8.58
C ASN A 282 -16.02 30.86 -9.27
#